data_AF-A0A6B3HZW5-F1
#
_entry.id   AF-A0A6B3HZW5-F1
#
_cell.length_a   1.000
_cell.length_b   1.000
_cell.length_c   1.000
_cell.angle_alpha   90.00
_cell.angle_beta   90.00
_cell.angle_gamma   90.00
#
_symmetry.space_group_name_H-M   'P 1'
#
loop_
_entity.id
_entity.type
_entity.pdbx_description
1 polymer ?
#
loop_
_entity_poly.entity_id
_entity_poly.type
_entity_poly.pdbx_seq_one_letter_code
_entity_poly.pdbx_strand_id
1 'polypeptide(L)'
;VATMGVDDFRSTEKSAVIAEDGSLRIELHGDDGATTVLRESVPVLKGEVVDAAVMRVAALREFFTAQVARAKAEGVLFSVHLKATMMKVSDPII
;
A
#
# COMPACT_ATOMS: atom_id res chain seq x y z
N VAL A 1 15.34 -0.37 13.84
CA VAL A 1 14.49 -0.09 12.67
C VAL A 1 13.09 0.21 13.18
N ALA A 2 12.45 1.27 12.71
CA ALA A 2 11.06 1.60 13.03
C ALA A 2 10.18 1.24 11.83
N THR A 3 8.97 0.73 12.08
CA THR A 3 7.95 0.39 11.07
C THR A 3 6.55 0.65 11.65
N MET A 4 5.54 0.83 10.79
CA MET A 4 4.18 1.22 11.18
C MET A 4 3.44 0.13 11.98
N GLY A 5 3.48 -1.13 11.54
CA GLY A 5 2.89 -2.27 12.24
C GLY A 5 1.36 -2.40 12.13
N VAL A 6 0.65 -1.30 11.90
CA VAL A 6 -0.77 -1.24 11.55
C VAL A 6 -0.99 -0.24 10.42
N ASP A 7 -2.08 -0.38 9.67
CA ASP A 7 -2.47 0.50 8.56
C ASP A 7 -1.41 0.64 7.43
N ASP A 8 -0.47 -0.30 7.38
CA ASP A 8 0.51 -0.48 6.31
C ASP A 8 0.07 -1.57 5.31
N PHE A 9 0.85 -1.78 4.25
CA PHE A 9 0.53 -2.82 3.26
C PHE A 9 0.40 -4.21 3.90
N ARG A 10 1.28 -4.56 4.83
CA ARG A 10 1.28 -5.87 5.47
C ARG A 10 0.01 -6.13 6.29
N SER A 11 -0.42 -5.13 7.05
CA SER A 11 -1.55 -5.26 7.98
C SER A 11 -2.91 -5.10 7.31
N THR A 12 -2.97 -4.51 6.12
CA THR A 12 -4.22 -4.30 5.35
C THR A 12 -4.43 -5.29 4.23
N GLU A 13 -3.46 -6.17 3.97
CA GLU A 13 -3.49 -7.14 2.88
C GLU A 13 -4.70 -8.08 2.97
N LYS A 14 -5.33 -8.30 1.82
CA LYS A 14 -6.32 -9.34 1.58
C LYS A 14 -5.87 -10.16 0.39
N SER A 15 -6.11 -11.47 0.46
CA SER A 15 -5.69 -12.43 -0.56
C SER A 15 -6.87 -13.26 -1.03
N ALA A 16 -6.87 -13.62 -2.32
CA ALA A 16 -7.83 -14.53 -2.91
C ALA A 16 -7.14 -15.49 -3.89
N VAL A 17 -7.62 -16.74 -3.93
CA VAL A 17 -7.24 -17.72 -4.96
C VAL A 17 -8.32 -17.73 -6.02
N ILE A 18 -7.95 -17.45 -7.27
CA ILE A 18 -8.87 -17.36 -8.39
C ILE A 18 -9.38 -18.75 -8.78
N ALA A 19 -10.69 -18.93 -8.89
CA ALA A 19 -11.30 -20.24 -9.10
C ALA A 19 -11.24 -20.72 -10.57
N GLU A 20 -11.19 -19.79 -11.52
CA GLU A 20 -11.25 -20.04 -12.96
C GLU A 20 -10.50 -18.96 -13.75
N ASP A 21 -10.09 -19.29 -14.98
CA ASP A 21 -9.46 -18.31 -15.88
C ASP A 21 -10.43 -17.16 -16.17
N GLY A 22 -9.93 -15.93 -16.23
CA GLY A 22 -10.77 -14.77 -16.46
C GLY A 22 -10.03 -13.45 -16.42
N SER A 23 -10.74 -12.38 -16.07
CA SER A 23 -10.15 -11.07 -15.83
C SER A 23 -10.85 -10.35 -14.69
N LEU A 24 -10.06 -9.68 -13.85
CA LEU A 24 -10.53 -8.79 -12.80
C LEU A 24 -10.59 -7.35 -13.32
N ARG A 25 -11.52 -6.56 -12.77
CA ARG A 25 -11.59 -5.11 -12.94
C ARG A 25 -11.37 -4.43 -11.59
N ILE A 26 -10.58 -3.37 -11.55
CA ILE A 26 -10.29 -2.62 -10.33
C ILE A 26 -11.06 -1.30 -10.39
N GLU A 27 -11.98 -1.10 -9.45
CA GLU A 27 -12.86 0.05 -9.37
C GLU A 27 -12.76 0.73 -8.00
N LEU A 28 -12.89 2.04 -7.98
CA LEU A 28 -13.05 2.87 -6.79
C LEU A 28 -14.48 3.38 -6.74
N HIS A 29 -15.22 2.99 -5.72
CA HIS A 29 -16.52 3.59 -5.40
C HIS A 29 -16.30 4.79 -4.49
N GLY A 30 -16.68 5.97 -4.97
CA GLY A 30 -16.59 7.22 -4.24
C GLY A 30 -17.74 7.41 -3.26
N ASP A 31 -17.50 8.24 -2.24
CA ASP A 31 -18.53 8.62 -1.25
C ASP A 31 -19.67 9.44 -1.86
N ASP A 32 -19.45 10.01 -3.05
CA ASP A 32 -20.45 10.70 -3.87
C ASP A 32 -21.32 9.76 -4.71
N GLY A 33 -21.10 8.44 -4.61
CA GLY A 33 -21.78 7.42 -5.39
C GLY A 33 -21.21 7.22 -6.80
N ALA A 34 -20.19 7.98 -7.21
CA ALA A 34 -19.52 7.77 -8.48
C ALA A 34 -18.66 6.50 -8.43
N THR A 35 -18.51 5.82 -9.56
CA THR A 35 -17.57 4.70 -9.71
C THR A 35 -16.50 5.08 -10.71
N THR A 36 -15.24 5.03 -10.30
CA THR A 36 -14.08 5.29 -11.14
C THR A 36 -13.35 3.98 -11.43
N VAL A 37 -13.14 3.68 -12.71
CA VAL A 37 -12.34 2.54 -13.11
C VAL A 37 -10.86 2.90 -12.97
N LEU A 38 -10.15 2.16 -12.11
CA LEU A 38 -8.70 2.30 -11.95
C LEU A 38 -7.94 1.41 -12.94
N ARG A 39 -8.47 0.22 -13.22
CA ARG A 39 -7.92 -0.72 -14.20
C ARG A 39 -9.04 -1.54 -14.81
N GLU A 40 -9.19 -1.44 -16.13
CA GLU A 40 -10.29 -2.10 -16.85
C GLU A 40 -10.16 -3.63 -16.89
N SER A 41 -8.94 -4.14 -17.01
CA SER A 41 -8.69 -5.58 -17.14
C SER A 41 -7.36 -5.99 -16.51
N VAL A 42 -7.42 -7.02 -15.68
CA VAL A 42 -6.32 -7.76 -15.07
C VAL A 42 -6.58 -9.23 -15.35
N PRO A 43 -6.04 -9.79 -16.45
CA PRO A 43 -6.18 -11.20 -16.77
C PRO A 43 -5.63 -12.07 -15.65
N VAL A 44 -6.35 -13.13 -15.30
CA VAL A 44 -5.99 -14.06 -14.23
C VAL A 44 -6.24 -15.50 -14.65
N LEU A 45 -5.48 -16.42 -14.05
CA LEU A 45 -5.59 -17.86 -14.27
C LEU A 45 -6.27 -18.56 -13.10
N LYS A 46 -6.84 -19.73 -13.36
CA LYS A 46 -7.28 -20.66 -12.34
C LYS A 46 -6.12 -21.01 -11.40
N GLY A 47 -6.37 -20.84 -10.11
CA GLY A 47 -5.40 -21.09 -9.05
C GLY A 47 -4.41 -19.95 -8.82
N GLU A 48 -4.48 -18.86 -9.60
CA GLU A 48 -3.65 -17.68 -9.37
C GLU A 48 -4.02 -17.01 -8.03
N VAL A 49 -3.01 -16.56 -7.29
CA VAL A 49 -3.20 -15.81 -6.05
C VAL A 49 -3.13 -14.33 -6.38
N VAL A 50 -4.15 -13.58 -5.95
CA VAL A 50 -4.22 -12.13 -6.13
C VAL A 50 -4.35 -11.48 -4.76
N ASP A 51 -3.41 -10.58 -4.48
CA ASP A 51 -3.34 -9.82 -3.24
C ASP A 51 -3.63 -8.34 -3.47
N ALA A 52 -4.32 -7.72 -2.52
CA ALA A 52 -4.59 -6.29 -2.52
C ALA A 52 -4.39 -5.71 -1.12
N ALA A 53 -3.69 -4.58 -1.05
CA ALA A 53 -3.36 -3.90 0.20
C ALA A 53 -3.37 -2.38 0.02
N VAL A 54 -3.42 -1.63 1.13
CA VAL A 54 -3.40 -0.16 1.12
C VAL A 54 -2.50 0.40 2.22
N MET A 55 -1.68 1.39 1.87
CA MET A 55 -0.97 2.22 2.86
C MET A 55 -1.86 3.40 3.25
N ARG A 56 -2.27 3.51 4.51
CA ARG A 56 -3.11 4.63 4.96
C ARG A 56 -2.26 5.89 5.14
N VAL A 57 -2.50 6.89 4.29
CA VAL A 57 -1.72 8.15 4.29
C VAL A 57 -1.76 8.89 5.63
N ALA A 58 -2.88 8.86 6.35
CA ALA A 58 -2.99 9.50 7.66
C ALA A 58 -2.05 8.84 8.68
N ALA A 59 -2.09 7.50 8.80
CA ALA A 59 -1.23 6.74 9.68
C ALA A 59 0.26 6.87 9.29
N LEU A 60 0.58 6.87 7.99
CA LEU A 60 1.95 7.05 7.50
C LEU A 60 2.52 8.42 7.91
N ARG A 61 1.73 9.50 7.79
CA ARG A 61 2.15 10.85 8.19
C ARG A 61 2.34 10.97 9.70
N GLU A 62 1.44 10.39 10.48
CA GLU A 62 1.57 10.33 11.95
C GLU A 62 2.84 9.57 12.34
N PHE A 63 3.07 8.41 11.72
CA PHE A 63 4.27 7.61 11.94
C PHE A 63 5.56 8.40 11.65
N PHE A 64 5.67 9.03 10.48
CA PHE A 64 6.86 9.82 10.15
C PHE A 64 7.06 11.00 11.09
N THR A 65 5.99 11.71 11.46
CA THR A 65 6.05 12.81 12.42
C THR A 65 6.61 12.34 13.76
N ALA A 66 6.11 11.21 14.27
CA ALA A 66 6.59 10.61 15.50
C ALA A 66 8.05 10.14 15.40
N GLN A 67 8.46 9.50 14.29
CA GLN A 67 9.83 9.02 14.12
C GLN A 67 10.85 10.15 13.95
N VAL A 68 10.49 11.25 13.28
CA VAL A 68 11.34 12.45 13.20
C VAL A 68 11.54 13.08 14.58
N ALA A 69 10.46 13.23 15.35
CA ALA A 69 10.53 13.76 16.72
C ALA A 69 11.39 12.87 17.63
N ARG A 70 11.21 11.55 17.54
CA ARG A 70 12.00 10.56 18.28
C ARG A 70 13.48 10.64 17.93
N ALA A 71 13.83 10.66 16.64
CA ALA A 71 15.22 10.73 16.20
C ALA A 71 15.92 11.98 16.74
N LYS A 72 15.22 13.12 16.74
CA LYS A 72 15.72 14.37 17.34
C LYS A 72 15.90 14.26 18.85
N ALA A 73 14.94 13.68 19.57
CA ALA A 73 15.01 13.53 21.03
C ALA A 73 16.14 12.59 21.47
N GLU A 74 16.37 11.52 20.71
CA GLU A 74 17.44 10.54 20.97
C GLU A 74 18.82 11.01 20.45
N GLY A 75 18.88 12.12 19.69
CA GLY A 75 20.13 12.63 19.13
C GLY A 75 20.74 11.72 18.04
N VAL A 76 19.91 10.96 17.32
CA VAL A 76 20.32 10.02 16.28
C VAL A 76 19.97 10.55 14.88
N LEU A 77 20.71 10.06 13.86
CA LEU A 77 20.41 10.40 12.46
C LEU A 77 19.08 9.79 12.02
N PHE A 78 18.21 10.61 11.44
CA PHE A 78 17.02 10.15 10.74
C PHE A 78 17.40 9.64 9.35
N SER A 79 17.08 8.39 9.04
CA SER A 79 17.31 7.79 7.72
C SER A 79 16.08 7.03 7.25
N VAL A 80 15.87 7.00 5.94
CA VAL A 80 14.74 6.32 5.29
C VAL A 80 15.31 5.30 4.30
N HIS A 81 14.81 4.06 4.34
CA HIS A 81 15.32 2.94 3.54
C HIS A 81 14.18 2.41 2.68
N LEU A 82 14.17 2.78 1.40
CA LEU A 82 13.16 2.43 0.41
C LEU A 82 13.81 1.81 -0.84
N LYS A 83 12.99 1.33 -1.78
CA LYS A 83 13.42 0.70 -3.04
C LYS A 83 12.87 1.45 -4.26
N ALA A 84 12.97 2.78 -4.25
CA ALA A 84 12.36 3.72 -5.20
C ALA A 84 12.51 3.36 -6.70
N THR A 85 13.65 2.81 -7.12
CA THR A 85 13.88 2.46 -8.54
C THR A 85 13.03 1.26 -8.98
N MET A 86 12.93 0.21 -8.15
CA MET A 86 12.15 -0.99 -8.48
C MET A 86 10.67 -0.74 -8.22
N MET A 87 10.36 -0.15 -7.07
CA MET A 87 9.01 0.19 -6.65
C MET A 87 8.63 1.58 -7.16
N LYS A 88 8.78 1.78 -8.48
CA LYS A 88 8.71 3.08 -9.17
C LYS A 88 7.42 3.88 -9.01
N VAL A 89 6.37 3.28 -8.45
CA VAL A 89 5.08 3.93 -8.19
C VAL A 89 4.91 4.19 -6.69
N SER A 90 4.99 3.15 -5.85
CA SER A 90 4.72 3.28 -4.42
C SER A 90 5.80 4.06 -3.68
N ASP A 91 7.06 3.67 -3.84
CA ASP A 91 8.14 4.14 -2.98
C ASP A 91 8.53 5.60 -3.23
N PRO A 92 8.41 6.17 -4.44
CA PRO A 92 8.55 7.61 -4.62
C PRO A 92 7.42 8.45 -4.00
N ILE A 93 6.25 7.85 -3.73
CA ILE A 93 5.13 8.52 -3.06
C ILE A 93 5.29 8.48 -1.53
N ILE A 94 5.86 7.39 -1.01
CA ILE A 94 6.18 7.21 0.42
C ILE A 94 7.29 8.17 0.85
#